data_AF-A0A7C6BSQ2-F1
#
_entry.id   AF-A0A7C6BSQ2-F1
#
_cell.length_a   1.000
_cell.length_b   1.000
_cell.length_c   1.000
_cell.angle_alpha   90.00
_cell.angle_beta   90.00
_cell.angle_gamma   90.00
#
_symmetry.space_group_name_H-M   'P 1'
#
loop_
_entity.id
_entity.type
_entity.pdbx_description
1 polymer ?
#
loop_
_entity_poly.entity_id
_entity_poly.type
_entity_poly.pdbx_seq_one_letter_code
_entity_poly.pdbx_strand_id
1 'polypeptide(L)'
;MRGLLVGRMQPVHQGHLQVIKRILEEVEEVIIGIGSAQLSHTIKDPFTAGERMMMLSKALAENGIPASNYYIIPVQDIECNSLWVAHMEMLTPPFEHVYSGNPLVQRLFTEKGYQVTQPPLFNREIYSGTEVRRRMLADEKWDQLLPESVVEVIHEIKGISRIKHLARKEVSDTK
;
A
#
# COMPACT_ATOMS: atom_id res chain seq x y z
N MET A 1 -21.08 2.43 -8.41
CA MET A 1 -20.36 3.43 -7.57
C MET A 1 -18.93 2.98 -7.31
N ARG A 2 -17.92 3.87 -7.41
CA ARG A 2 -16.50 3.54 -7.15
C ARG A 2 -15.92 4.24 -5.92
N GLY A 3 -15.14 3.49 -5.14
CA GLY A 3 -14.32 4.00 -4.04
C GLY A 3 -12.84 4.11 -4.40
N LEU A 4 -12.13 5.04 -3.78
CA LEU A 4 -10.68 5.19 -3.87
C LEU A 4 -10.01 4.88 -2.51
N LEU A 5 -9.03 3.98 -2.51
CA LEU A 5 -8.14 3.70 -1.38
C LEU A 5 -6.70 3.99 -1.80
N VAL A 6 -5.98 4.79 -1.02
CA VAL A 6 -4.56 5.10 -1.29
C VAL A 6 -3.67 4.61 -0.15
N GLY A 7 -2.59 3.90 -0.49
CA GLY A 7 -1.61 3.43 0.48
C GLY A 7 -0.27 3.09 -0.18
N ARG A 8 0.82 3.16 0.60
CA ARG A 8 2.16 2.82 0.08
C ARG A 8 2.33 1.33 -0.18
N MET A 9 1.63 0.45 0.55
CA MET A 9 1.67 -1.00 0.41
C MET A 9 3.08 -1.60 0.54
N GLN A 10 3.82 -1.26 1.61
CA GLN A 10 5.23 -1.63 1.82
C GLN A 10 5.43 -2.61 3.01
N PRO A 11 5.09 -3.91 2.89
CA PRO A 11 4.40 -4.60 1.77
C PRO A 11 2.87 -4.56 1.89
N VAL A 12 2.17 -5.30 1.03
CA VAL A 12 0.75 -5.64 1.20
C VAL A 12 0.59 -6.61 2.37
N HIS A 13 -0.20 -6.28 3.39
CA HIS A 13 -0.43 -7.13 4.56
C HIS A 13 -1.93 -7.40 4.77
N GLN A 14 -2.27 -8.32 5.69
CA GLN A 14 -3.65 -8.75 5.95
C GLN A 14 -4.60 -7.58 6.27
N GLY A 15 -4.12 -6.59 7.02
CA GLY A 15 -4.90 -5.38 7.29
C GLY A 15 -5.36 -4.62 6.03
N HIS A 16 -4.56 -4.59 4.94
CA HIS A 16 -4.99 -3.97 3.68
C HIS A 16 -6.12 -4.78 3.04
N LEU A 17 -6.02 -6.11 3.01
CA LEU A 17 -7.07 -6.97 2.46
C LEU A 17 -8.40 -6.83 3.20
N GLN A 18 -8.35 -6.75 4.54
CA GLN A 18 -9.56 -6.57 5.35
C GLN A 18 -10.23 -5.22 5.04
N VAL A 19 -9.46 -4.14 4.91
CA VAL A 19 -9.98 -2.84 4.49
C VAL A 19 -10.58 -2.89 3.09
N ILE A 20 -9.89 -3.53 2.13
CA ILE A 20 -10.38 -3.64 0.74
C ILE A 20 -11.69 -4.43 0.68
N LYS A 21 -11.76 -5.59 1.35
CA LYS A 21 -12.99 -6.41 1.42
C LYS A 21 -14.14 -5.61 2.02
N ARG A 22 -13.89 -4.85 3.09
CA ARG A 22 -14.89 -4.00 3.71
C ARG A 22 -15.39 -2.89 2.79
N ILE A 23 -14.49 -2.22 2.06
CA ILE A 23 -14.87 -1.20 1.08
C ILE A 23 -15.78 -1.81 0.00
N LEU A 24 -15.47 -3.02 -0.48
CA LEU A 24 -16.27 -3.74 -1.48
C LEU A 24 -17.65 -4.20 -0.98
N GLU A 25 -17.94 -4.10 0.32
CA GLU A 25 -19.31 -4.25 0.84
C GLU A 25 -20.16 -2.98 0.61
N GLU A 26 -19.51 -1.84 0.36
CA GLU A 26 -20.13 -0.52 0.24
C GLU A 26 -20.08 0.03 -1.20
N VAL A 27 -19.13 -0.42 -2.03
CA VAL A 27 -18.93 0.02 -3.43
C VAL A 27 -18.87 -1.16 -4.40
N GLU A 28 -19.19 -0.93 -5.67
CA GLU A 28 -19.10 -1.96 -6.72
C GLU A 28 -17.65 -2.25 -7.12
N GLU A 29 -16.85 -1.19 -7.24
CA GLU A 29 -15.45 -1.27 -7.67
C GLU A 29 -14.57 -0.39 -6.77
N VAL A 30 -13.35 -0.86 -6.47
CA VAL A 30 -12.37 -0.13 -5.67
C VAL A 30 -11.11 0.20 -6.48
N ILE A 31 -10.75 1.46 -6.54
CA ILE A 31 -9.48 1.92 -7.08
C ILE A 31 -8.46 1.90 -5.94
N ILE A 32 -7.37 1.16 -6.13
CA ILE A 32 -6.29 1.02 -5.16
C ILE A 32 -5.06 1.75 -5.69
N GLY A 33 -4.84 2.97 -5.18
CA GLY A 33 -3.67 3.78 -5.47
C GLY A 33 -2.45 3.30 -4.68
N ILE A 34 -1.44 2.78 -5.37
CA ILE A 34 -0.14 2.47 -4.77
C ILE A 34 0.66 3.77 -4.72
N GLY A 35 0.54 4.48 -3.60
CA GLY A 35 1.21 5.76 -3.37
C GLY A 35 2.73 5.62 -3.18
N SER A 36 3.45 6.72 -3.30
CA SER A 36 4.91 6.75 -3.28
C SER A 36 5.52 5.72 -4.26
N ALA A 37 4.96 5.63 -5.48
CA ALA A 37 5.37 4.66 -6.48
C ALA A 37 6.85 4.78 -6.89
N GLN A 38 7.41 6.00 -6.79
CA GLN A 38 8.81 6.30 -7.07
C GLN A 38 9.78 5.81 -5.98
N LEU A 39 9.29 5.54 -4.76
CA LEU A 39 10.14 5.10 -3.64
C LEU A 39 10.33 3.59 -3.63
N SER A 40 11.58 3.17 -3.49
CA SER A 40 12.02 1.80 -3.30
C SER A 40 13.41 1.77 -2.65
N HIS A 41 13.90 0.60 -2.26
CA HIS A 41 15.27 0.42 -1.74
C HIS A 41 15.63 1.30 -0.53
N THR A 42 14.65 1.59 0.34
CA THR A 42 14.89 2.14 1.66
C THR A 42 14.30 1.22 2.74
N ILE A 43 14.68 1.42 4.00
CA ILE A 43 14.06 0.66 5.12
C ILE A 43 12.57 0.94 5.25
N LYS A 44 12.13 2.16 4.92
CA LYS A 44 10.73 2.57 5.00
C LYS A 44 9.93 2.08 3.79
N ASP A 45 10.55 2.08 2.62
CA ASP A 45 9.95 1.77 1.32
C ASP A 45 10.88 0.82 0.56
N PRO A 46 10.92 -0.49 0.92
CA PRO A 46 11.88 -1.44 0.35
C PRO A 46 11.48 -1.98 -1.02
N PHE A 47 10.19 -2.00 -1.35
CA PHE A 47 9.65 -2.60 -2.56
C PHE A 47 9.32 -1.55 -3.63
N THR A 48 9.58 -1.87 -4.90
CA THR A 48 9.24 -1.04 -6.05
C THR A 48 7.72 -0.99 -6.28
N ALA A 49 7.24 -0.07 -7.11
CA ALA A 49 5.82 -0.05 -7.50
C ALA A 49 5.38 -1.37 -8.16
N GLY A 50 6.19 -1.91 -9.09
CA GLY A 50 5.88 -3.16 -9.78
C GLY A 50 5.78 -4.37 -8.85
N GLU A 51 6.69 -4.48 -7.88
CA GLU A 51 6.64 -5.54 -6.85
C GLU A 51 5.37 -5.43 -6.01
N ARG A 52 4.98 -4.22 -5.62
CA ARG A 52 3.76 -3.98 -4.84
C ARG A 52 2.49 -4.26 -5.64
N MET A 53 2.49 -3.95 -6.95
CA MET A 53 1.40 -4.32 -7.86
C MET A 53 1.26 -5.84 -7.95
N MET A 54 2.38 -6.56 -8.07
CA MET A 54 2.41 -8.02 -8.09
C MET A 54 1.86 -8.61 -6.80
N MET A 55 2.32 -8.11 -5.65
CA MET A 55 1.81 -8.52 -4.33
C MET A 55 0.29 -8.32 -4.23
N LEU A 56 -0.21 -7.13 -4.61
CA LEU A 56 -1.62 -6.81 -4.48
C LEU A 56 -2.47 -7.63 -5.45
N SER A 57 -2.05 -7.75 -6.72
CA SER A 57 -2.76 -8.54 -7.73
C SER A 57 -2.90 -10.00 -7.30
N LYS A 58 -1.80 -10.62 -6.84
CA LYS A 58 -1.85 -12.01 -6.37
C LYS A 58 -2.68 -12.15 -5.08
N ALA A 59 -2.55 -11.23 -4.12
CA ALA A 59 -3.31 -11.28 -2.88
C ALA A 59 -4.82 -11.17 -3.10
N LEU A 60 -5.26 -10.29 -4.02
CA LEU A 60 -6.67 -10.13 -4.35
C LEU A 60 -7.21 -11.39 -5.06
N ALA A 61 -6.46 -11.94 -6.01
CA ALA A 61 -6.82 -13.17 -6.72
C ALA A 61 -6.90 -14.39 -5.78
N GLU A 62 -5.88 -14.58 -4.91
CA GLU A 62 -5.86 -15.62 -3.86
C GLU A 62 -7.10 -15.55 -2.96
N ASN A 63 -7.60 -14.34 -2.71
CA ASN A 63 -8.75 -14.09 -1.84
C ASN A 63 -10.09 -14.07 -2.59
N GLY A 64 -10.13 -14.50 -3.85
CA GLY A 64 -11.36 -14.64 -4.64
C GLY A 64 -12.04 -13.32 -4.98
N ILE A 65 -11.31 -12.19 -4.95
CA ILE A 65 -11.85 -10.89 -5.34
C ILE A 65 -11.81 -10.80 -6.88
N PRO A 66 -12.94 -10.64 -7.57
CA PRO A 66 -12.96 -10.60 -9.03
C PRO A 66 -12.19 -9.40 -9.58
N ALA A 67 -11.44 -9.61 -10.67
CA ALA A 67 -10.65 -8.55 -11.32
C ALA A 67 -11.51 -7.40 -11.86
N SER A 68 -12.80 -7.62 -12.10
CA SER A 68 -13.76 -6.58 -12.46
C SER A 68 -14.05 -5.59 -11.33
N ASN A 69 -13.75 -5.94 -10.08
CA ASN A 69 -14.13 -5.15 -8.91
C ASN A 69 -12.99 -4.25 -8.41
N TYR A 70 -11.84 -4.21 -9.07
CA TYR A 70 -10.75 -3.35 -8.63
C TYR A 70 -9.86 -2.84 -9.75
N TYR A 71 -9.17 -1.74 -9.45
CA TYR A 71 -8.09 -1.18 -10.24
C TYR A 71 -6.84 -1.03 -9.38
N ILE A 72 -5.67 -1.37 -9.90
CA ILE A 72 -4.40 -1.18 -9.20
C ILE A 72 -3.58 -0.16 -9.98
N ILE A 73 -3.36 1.02 -9.39
CA ILE A 73 -2.78 2.17 -10.10
C ILE A 73 -1.58 2.69 -9.30
N PRO A 74 -0.34 2.61 -9.83
CA PRO A 74 0.81 3.21 -9.19
C PRO A 74 0.76 4.73 -9.32
N VAL A 75 0.93 5.44 -8.21
CA VAL A 75 0.90 6.90 -8.16
C VAL A 75 2.18 7.42 -7.50
N GLN A 76 2.93 8.25 -8.23
CA GLN A 76 4.11 8.91 -7.67
C GLN A 76 3.69 10.11 -6.82
N ASP A 77 4.46 10.40 -5.78
CA ASP A 77 4.24 11.64 -5.03
C ASP A 77 4.69 12.83 -5.90
N ILE A 78 3.94 13.93 -5.83
CA ILE A 78 4.31 15.21 -6.41
C ILE A 78 4.53 16.22 -5.29
N GLU A 79 5.41 17.19 -5.51
CA GLU A 79 5.78 18.16 -4.46
C GLU A 79 4.62 19.10 -4.08
N CYS A 80 3.71 19.35 -5.02
CA CYS A 80 2.62 20.30 -4.84
C CYS A 80 1.33 19.62 -4.36
N ASN A 81 1.10 19.62 -3.05
CA ASN A 81 -0.10 19.01 -2.44
C ASN A 81 -1.42 19.51 -3.04
N SER A 82 -1.52 20.79 -3.42
CA SER A 82 -2.74 21.36 -4.01
C SER A 82 -3.10 20.79 -5.38
N LEU A 83 -2.13 20.18 -6.07
CA LEU A 83 -2.32 19.51 -7.36
C LEU A 83 -2.49 17.99 -7.21
N TRP A 84 -2.27 17.42 -6.02
CA TRP A 84 -2.21 15.97 -5.84
C TRP A 84 -3.55 15.28 -6.12
N VAL A 85 -4.69 15.90 -5.78
CA VAL A 85 -6.02 15.36 -6.12
C VAL A 85 -6.24 15.32 -7.63
N ALA A 86 -5.88 16.39 -8.35
CA ALA A 86 -5.98 16.40 -9.82
C ALA A 86 -5.04 15.36 -10.47
N HIS A 87 -3.87 15.13 -9.86
CA HIS A 87 -2.97 14.06 -10.28
C HIS A 87 -3.60 12.67 -10.10
N MET A 88 -4.30 12.42 -8.98
CA MET A 88 -5.07 11.20 -8.77
C MET A 88 -6.19 11.05 -9.81
N GLU A 89 -7.00 12.08 -10.03
CA GLU A 89 -8.11 12.08 -11.00
C GLU A 89 -7.62 11.78 -12.42
N MET A 90 -6.47 12.33 -12.82
CA MET A 90 -5.89 12.10 -14.15
C MET A 90 -5.51 10.63 -14.38
N LEU A 91 -5.00 9.95 -13.35
CA LEU A 91 -4.46 8.60 -13.46
C LEU A 91 -5.51 7.50 -13.26
N THR A 92 -6.70 7.85 -12.75
CA THR A 92 -7.67 6.88 -12.24
C THR A 92 -9.00 6.96 -12.95
N PRO A 93 -9.78 5.86 -12.99
CA PRO A 93 -11.19 5.94 -13.35
C PRO A 93 -11.95 6.92 -12.45
N PRO A 94 -13.08 7.50 -12.89
CA PRO A 94 -13.90 8.37 -12.04
C PRO A 94 -14.38 7.63 -10.77
N PHE A 95 -14.28 8.28 -9.62
CA PHE A 95 -14.71 7.78 -8.32
C PHE A 95 -15.50 8.82 -7.53
N GLU A 96 -16.28 8.37 -6.55
CA GLU A 96 -17.21 9.23 -5.80
C GLU A 96 -16.85 9.32 -4.32
N HIS A 97 -16.16 8.31 -3.78
CA HIS A 97 -15.87 8.19 -2.36
C HIS A 97 -14.40 7.86 -2.11
N VAL A 98 -13.80 8.47 -1.08
CA VAL A 98 -12.38 8.27 -0.72
C VAL A 98 -12.27 7.65 0.67
N TYR A 99 -11.48 6.59 0.78
CA TYR A 99 -11.19 5.89 2.01
C TYR A 99 -9.75 6.16 2.45
N SER A 100 -9.58 6.91 3.54
CA SER A 100 -8.24 7.22 4.04
C SER A 100 -8.22 7.44 5.55
N GLY A 101 -7.21 6.89 6.22
CA GLY A 101 -6.87 7.22 7.61
C GLY A 101 -5.76 8.28 7.74
N ASN A 102 -5.31 8.88 6.63
CA ASN A 102 -4.26 9.89 6.60
C ASN A 102 -4.89 11.30 6.59
N PRO A 103 -4.64 12.16 7.61
CA PRO A 103 -5.25 13.49 7.70
C PRO A 103 -4.97 14.42 6.50
N LEU A 104 -3.78 14.36 5.91
CA LEU A 104 -3.44 15.17 4.73
C LEU A 104 -4.31 14.74 3.53
N VAL A 105 -4.38 13.44 3.25
CA VAL A 105 -5.22 12.90 2.16
C VAL A 105 -6.69 13.27 2.38
N GLN A 106 -7.19 13.12 3.61
CA GLN A 106 -8.56 13.51 3.95
C GLN A 106 -8.80 14.99 3.63
N ARG A 107 -7.91 15.87 4.12
CA ARG A 107 -8.04 17.31 3.93
C ARG A 107 -8.06 17.71 2.46
N LEU A 108 -7.13 17.18 1.66
CA LEU A 108 -7.01 17.51 0.23
C LEU A 108 -8.26 17.11 -0.57
N PHE A 109 -8.80 15.92 -0.32
CA PHE A 109 -10.01 15.46 -1.01
C PHE A 109 -11.28 16.17 -0.55
N THR A 110 -11.41 16.46 0.75
CA THR A 110 -12.54 17.25 1.27
C THR A 110 -12.56 18.66 0.68
N GLU A 111 -11.41 19.32 0.52
CA GLU A 111 -11.32 20.64 -0.13
C GLU A 111 -11.77 20.64 -1.60
N LYS A 112 -11.77 19.47 -2.25
CA LYS A 112 -12.26 19.26 -3.62
C LYS A 112 -13.71 18.76 -3.68
N GLY A 113 -14.38 18.65 -2.54
CA GLY A 113 -15.80 18.25 -2.47
C GLY A 113 -16.05 16.74 -2.47
N TYR A 114 -15.02 15.91 -2.35
CA TYR A 114 -15.19 14.46 -2.25
C TYR A 114 -15.72 14.07 -0.88
N GLN A 115 -16.53 13.01 -0.86
CA GLN A 115 -16.87 12.31 0.38
C GLN A 115 -15.65 11.52 0.85
N VAL A 116 -15.29 11.68 2.13
CA VAL A 116 -14.14 11.00 2.72
C VAL A 116 -14.57 10.27 3.97
N THR A 117 -14.25 8.98 4.02
CA THR A 117 -14.47 8.12 5.19
C THR A 117 -13.15 7.55 5.68
N GLN A 118 -13.00 7.49 7.00
CA GLN A 118 -11.92 6.73 7.60
C GLN A 118 -12.33 5.26 7.66
N PRO A 119 -11.63 4.35 6.96
CA PRO A 119 -11.95 2.93 7.04
C PRO A 119 -11.71 2.40 8.46
N PRO A 120 -12.45 1.36 8.89
CA PRO A 120 -12.26 0.75 10.19
C PRO A 120 -10.82 0.25 10.36
N LEU A 121 -10.29 0.45 11.56
CA LEU A 121 -8.91 0.11 11.88
C LEU A 121 -8.83 -1.35 12.27
N PHE A 122 -8.27 -2.18 11.40
CA PHE A 122 -8.00 -3.58 11.73
C PHE A 122 -6.64 -3.70 12.42
N ASN A 123 -6.67 -3.89 13.74
CA ASN A 123 -5.52 -4.23 14.60
C ASN A 123 -4.19 -3.55 14.19
N ARG A 124 -4.16 -2.21 14.23
CA ARG A 124 -3.06 -1.39 13.72
C ARG A 124 -1.69 -1.68 14.36
N GLU A 125 -1.67 -2.17 15.58
CA GLU A 125 -0.43 -2.51 16.29
C GLU A 125 0.28 -3.69 15.62
N ILE A 126 -0.49 -4.63 15.08
CA ILE A 126 0.02 -5.85 14.45
C ILE A 126 0.06 -5.71 12.92
N TYR A 127 -1.02 -5.24 12.30
CA TYR A 127 -1.14 -5.11 10.85
C TYR A 127 -0.70 -3.73 10.36
N SER A 128 0.60 -3.48 10.43
CA SER A 128 1.21 -2.30 9.81
C SER A 128 2.47 -2.68 9.02
N GLY A 129 2.69 -2.00 7.90
CA GLY A 129 3.95 -2.16 7.16
C GLY A 129 5.19 -1.89 8.01
N THR A 130 5.10 -1.00 9.01
CA THR A 130 6.19 -0.74 9.95
C THR A 130 6.52 -1.99 10.78
N GLU A 131 5.51 -2.64 11.37
CA GLU A 131 5.72 -3.85 12.15
C GLU A 131 6.21 -5.02 11.28
N VAL A 132 5.66 -5.18 10.08
CA VAL A 132 6.12 -6.20 9.12
C VAL A 132 7.61 -6.01 8.81
N ARG A 133 8.03 -4.79 8.43
CA ARG A 133 9.44 -4.52 8.09
C ARG A 133 10.36 -4.66 9.31
N ARG A 134 9.88 -4.30 10.51
CA ARG A 134 10.62 -4.53 11.77
C ARG A 134 10.87 -6.02 11.98
N ARG A 135 9.86 -6.88 11.83
CA ARG A 135 10.00 -8.34 11.96
C ARG A 135 10.92 -8.95 10.90
N MET A 136 10.85 -8.47 9.66
CA MET A 136 11.79 -8.87 8.59
C MET A 136 13.25 -8.59 8.95
N LEU A 137 13.52 -7.45 9.59
CA LEU A 137 14.86 -7.06 10.03
C LEU A 137 15.33 -7.83 11.27
N ALA A 138 14.41 -8.17 12.17
CA ALA A 138 14.69 -8.83 13.45
C ALA A 138 14.67 -10.37 13.38
N ASP A 139 14.52 -10.97 12.19
CA ASP A 139 14.37 -12.43 12.03
C ASP A 139 13.16 -13.02 12.79
N GLU A 140 12.10 -12.23 12.93
CA GLU A 140 10.85 -12.63 13.56
C GLU A 140 9.79 -13.09 12.54
N LYS A 141 8.67 -13.65 13.01
CA LYS A 141 7.56 -14.13 12.16
C LYS A 141 6.79 -12.97 11.51
N TRP A 142 7.27 -12.51 10.36
CA TRP A 142 6.64 -11.46 9.52
C TRP A 142 5.63 -12.03 8.52
N ASP A 143 5.84 -13.25 8.07
CA ASP A 143 5.03 -14.02 7.12
C ASP A 143 3.56 -14.15 7.54
N GLN A 144 3.32 -14.42 8.83
CA GLN A 144 1.97 -14.55 9.41
C GLN A 144 1.12 -13.28 9.31
N LEU A 145 1.73 -12.14 9.01
CA LEU A 145 1.05 -10.85 8.87
C LEU A 145 0.57 -10.59 7.43
N LEU A 146 0.94 -11.45 6.49
CA LEU A 146 0.75 -11.28 5.06
C LEU A 146 -0.14 -12.39 4.48
N PRO A 147 -0.75 -12.18 3.30
CA PRO A 147 -1.28 -13.26 2.47
C PRO A 147 -0.15 -14.16 1.97
N GLU A 148 -0.42 -15.45 1.76
CA GLU A 148 0.62 -16.42 1.36
C GLU A 148 1.23 -16.01 0.01
N SER A 149 0.39 -15.56 -0.92
CA SER A 149 0.87 -15.08 -2.22
C SER A 149 1.81 -13.88 -2.14
N VAL A 150 1.73 -13.07 -1.08
CA VAL A 150 2.66 -11.96 -0.85
C VAL A 150 3.98 -12.47 -0.27
N VAL A 151 3.92 -13.48 0.61
CA VAL A 151 5.12 -14.17 1.14
C VAL A 151 5.92 -14.76 -0.02
N GLU A 152 5.27 -15.45 -0.95
CA GLU A 152 5.87 -15.98 -2.16
C GLU A 152 6.58 -14.90 -3.00
N VAL A 153 5.90 -13.77 -3.25
CA VAL A 153 6.50 -12.65 -4.00
C VAL A 153 7.73 -12.10 -3.28
N ILE A 154 7.69 -11.95 -1.96
CA ILE A 154 8.83 -11.47 -1.17
C ILE A 154 10.02 -12.43 -1.28
N HIS A 155 9.78 -13.74 -1.32
CA HIS A 155 10.82 -14.73 -1.55
C HIS A 155 11.38 -14.66 -2.97
N GLU A 156 10.51 -14.58 -3.99
CA GLU A 156 10.86 -14.48 -5.40
C GLU A 156 11.82 -13.30 -5.66
N ILE A 157 11.51 -12.12 -5.10
CA ILE A 157 12.29 -10.89 -5.30
C ILE A 157 13.44 -10.72 -4.30
N LYS A 158 13.69 -11.73 -3.45
CA LYS A 158 14.69 -11.71 -2.37
C LYS A 158 14.55 -10.50 -1.42
N GLY A 159 13.31 -10.13 -1.09
CA GLY A 159 12.96 -8.94 -0.32
C GLY A 159 13.61 -8.89 1.07
N ILE A 160 13.70 -10.03 1.77
CA ILE A 160 14.36 -10.13 3.08
C ILE A 160 15.86 -9.84 2.97
N SER A 161 16.52 -10.43 1.97
CA SER A 161 17.94 -10.14 1.73
C SER A 161 18.17 -8.67 1.42
N ARG A 162 17.28 -8.04 0.65
CA ARG A 162 17.34 -6.63 0.31
C ARG A 162 17.24 -5.75 1.55
N ILE A 163 16.17 -5.87 2.33
CA ILE A 163 15.94 -4.97 3.48
C ILE A 163 17.03 -5.11 4.55
N LYS A 164 17.55 -6.33 4.76
CA LYS A 164 18.68 -6.56 5.66
C LYS A 164 19.99 -5.95 5.15
N HIS A 165 20.25 -6.01 3.85
CA HIS A 165 21.42 -5.36 3.27
C HIS A 165 21.32 -3.84 3.49
N LEU A 166 20.18 -3.24 3.16
CA LEU A 166 19.94 -1.80 3.32
C LEU A 166 20.03 -1.31 4.77
N ALA A 167 19.90 -2.21 5.76
CA ALA A 167 20.01 -1.86 7.18
C ALA A 167 21.45 -1.86 7.69
N ARG A 168 22.42 -2.35 6.90
CA ARG A 168 23.83 -2.30 7.28
C ARG A 168 24.29 -0.85 7.29
N LYS A 169 25.04 -0.47 8.31
CA LYS A 169 25.76 0.80 8.31
C LYS A 169 26.92 0.71 7.33
N GLU A 170 27.16 1.77 6.58
CA GLU A 170 28.42 1.91 5.86
C GLU A 170 29.56 1.83 6.88
N VAL A 171 30.56 0.99 6.61
CA VAL A 171 31.81 1.03 7.35
C VAL A 171 32.47 2.33 6.95
N SER A 172 32.41 3.36 7.79
CA SER A 172 33.22 4.55 7.54
C SER A 172 34.67 4.13 7.68
N ASP A 173 35.44 4.29 6.60
CA ASP A 173 36.91 4.24 6.65
C ASP A 173 37.38 5.27 7.68
N THR A 174 37.57 4.80 8.91
CA THR A 174 38.27 5.57 9.94
C THR A 174 39.74 5.33 9.64
N LYS A 175 40.29 6.16 8.76
CA LYS A 175 41.74 6.34 8.61
C LYS A 175 42.24 7.36 9.63
#